data_AF-A0A022J5W7-F1
#
_entry.id   AF-A0A022J5W7-F1
#
_cell.length_a   1.000
_cell.length_b   1.000
_cell.length_c   1.000
_cell.angle_alpha   90.00
_cell.angle_beta   90.00
_cell.angle_gamma   90.00
#
_symmetry.space_group_name_H-M   'P 1'
#
loop_
_entity.id
_entity.type
_entity.pdbx_description
1 polymer ?
#
loop_
_entity_poly.entity_id
_entity_poly.type
_entity_poly.pdbx_seq_one_letter_code
_entity_poly.pdbx_strand_id
1 'polypeptide(L)'
;MKSSLSPIKECIDPNDLPETIVNSSYPKPRWMLNESINDKTWYLSKVGINLSFYKENINKAQKFEFKQRIADNEYLTDKINEALLIDIRNSLLYLDSTGKITRPTRISDIAISVIHLIYHANEFRIAKSEPLVRSLEQIKFKELKHYLLSFNVERALFEKAVNFILIKWNSRSDINWSLIKTEFALTTREFKSLKYKIIKYLESKDDSFTSKLMYKREYNNACTREFDIDFDLFPSQSTISNEISKLEAFFTARTAQKYKFKYSPMKLFSSGRTIFDEMIDRVKTPLMPISLSLHTTSSALHFARVYGEPLRQYLSDLSKGEVNRIKELGIAWRIQT
;
A
#
# COMPACT_ATOMS: atom_id res chain seq x y z
N MET A 1 -24.30 -7.63 37.03
CA MET A 1 -24.31 -7.25 35.60
C MET A 1 -22.88 -7.19 35.09
N LYS A 2 -22.42 -8.20 34.34
CA LYS A 2 -21.09 -8.17 33.70
C LYS A 2 -21.20 -7.34 32.42
N SER A 3 -20.44 -6.26 32.35
CA SER A 3 -20.28 -5.43 31.14
C SER A 3 -19.56 -6.25 30.06
N SER A 4 -20.32 -6.93 29.20
CA SER A 4 -19.81 -7.72 28.07
C SER A 4 -19.61 -6.84 26.82
N LEU A 5 -18.82 -5.78 26.93
CA LEU A 5 -18.32 -5.08 25.75
C LEU A 5 -17.05 -5.80 25.30
N SER A 6 -17.20 -6.84 24.46
CA SER A 6 -16.07 -7.38 23.71
C SER A 6 -15.59 -6.30 22.74
N PRO A 7 -14.33 -5.84 22.79
CA PRO A 7 -13.89 -4.66 22.03
C PRO A 7 -13.76 -4.90 20.52
N ILE A 8 -13.98 -6.12 20.05
CA ILE A 8 -13.88 -6.51 18.64
C ILE A 8 -14.99 -7.52 18.40
N LYS A 9 -16.03 -7.11 17.68
CA LYS A 9 -17.17 -7.98 17.38
C LYS A 9 -16.76 -8.87 16.21
N GLU A 10 -16.30 -10.09 16.52
CA GLU A 10 -16.18 -11.16 15.52
C GLU A 10 -17.50 -11.24 14.75
N CYS A 11 -17.44 -11.31 13.42
CA CYS A 11 -18.64 -11.32 12.57
C CYS A 11 -19.33 -12.69 12.57
N ILE A 12 -18.69 -13.71 13.13
CA ILE A 12 -19.15 -15.09 13.21
C ILE A 12 -18.96 -15.56 14.65
N ASP A 13 -19.89 -16.36 15.17
CA ASP A 13 -19.71 -17.03 16.46
C ASP A 13 -18.52 -18.00 16.37
N PRO A 14 -17.61 -18.04 17.35
CA PRO A 14 -16.50 -19.00 17.38
C PRO A 14 -16.91 -20.45 17.13
N ASN A 15 -18.13 -20.85 17.52
CA ASN A 15 -18.64 -22.20 17.33
C ASN A 15 -18.99 -22.52 15.87
N ASP A 16 -19.39 -21.53 15.07
CA ASP A 16 -19.76 -21.69 13.65
C ASP A 16 -18.54 -21.53 12.71
N LEU A 17 -17.42 -21.05 13.24
CA LEU A 17 -16.20 -20.80 12.49
C LEU A 17 -15.61 -22.06 11.82
N PRO A 18 -15.58 -23.25 12.47
CA PRO A 18 -15.07 -24.47 11.83
C PRO A 18 -15.89 -24.87 10.60
N GLU A 19 -17.22 -24.84 10.69
CA GLU A 19 -18.10 -25.17 9.57
C GLU A 19 -17.96 -24.15 8.42
N THR A 20 -17.87 -22.87 8.77
CA THR A 20 -17.64 -21.79 7.79
C THR A 20 -16.34 -22.00 7.02
N ILE A 21 -15.25 -22.38 7.70
CA ILE A 21 -13.95 -22.64 7.08
C ILE A 21 -14.05 -23.83 6.13
N VAL A 22 -14.64 -24.94 6.57
CA VAL A 22 -14.77 -26.18 5.79
C VAL A 22 -15.60 -25.94 4.53
N ASN A 23 -16.71 -25.22 4.65
CA ASN A 23 -17.62 -24.94 3.55
C ASN A 23 -17.23 -23.72 2.72
N SER A 24 -16.17 -22.98 3.12
CA SER A 24 -15.79 -21.68 2.53
C SER A 24 -16.96 -20.68 2.47
N SER A 25 -17.88 -20.76 3.42
CA SER A 25 -19.16 -20.03 3.43
C SER A 25 -19.08 -18.73 4.24
N TYR A 26 -18.08 -17.90 3.95
CA TYR A 26 -17.85 -16.67 4.71
C TYR A 26 -18.98 -15.64 4.50
N PRO A 27 -19.40 -14.92 5.55
CA PRO A 27 -20.33 -13.83 5.41
C PRO A 27 -19.71 -12.70 4.59
N LYS A 28 -20.56 -11.95 3.88
CA LYS A 28 -20.12 -10.74 3.19
C LYS A 28 -19.57 -9.72 4.20
N PRO A 29 -18.31 -9.26 4.05
CA PRO A 29 -17.75 -8.24 4.92
C PRO A 29 -18.56 -6.95 4.91
N ARG A 30 -18.68 -6.28 6.06
CA ARG A 30 -19.49 -5.05 6.20
C ARG A 30 -19.01 -3.89 5.32
N TRP A 31 -17.74 -3.86 4.99
CA TRP A 31 -17.14 -2.82 4.15
C TRP A 31 -17.18 -3.12 2.65
N MET A 32 -17.56 -4.33 2.26
CA MET A 32 -17.62 -4.75 0.87
C MET A 32 -18.90 -4.25 0.23
N LEU A 33 -18.79 -3.54 -0.89
CA LEU A 33 -19.93 -2.99 -1.62
C LEU A 33 -20.50 -3.98 -2.65
N ASN A 34 -19.69 -4.95 -3.10
CA ASN A 34 -20.08 -6.02 -4.03
C ASN A 34 -21.30 -6.81 -3.57
N GLU A 35 -22.05 -7.37 -4.50
CA GLU A 35 -23.11 -8.33 -4.18
C GLU A 35 -22.52 -9.67 -3.73
N SER A 36 -21.42 -10.10 -4.36
CA SER A 36 -20.78 -11.38 -4.09
C SER A 36 -19.34 -11.22 -3.61
N ILE A 37 -18.96 -12.02 -2.61
CA ILE A 37 -17.55 -12.17 -2.20
C ILE A 37 -16.70 -12.79 -3.31
N ASN A 38 -17.33 -13.47 -4.28
CA ASN A 38 -16.71 -14.17 -5.40
C ASN A 38 -16.30 -13.30 -6.58
N ASP A 39 -16.61 -12.01 -6.54
CA ASP A 39 -16.28 -11.09 -7.60
C ASP A 39 -14.76 -10.96 -7.81
N LYS A 40 -14.34 -10.86 -9.08
CA LYS A 40 -12.94 -10.65 -9.47
C LYS A 40 -12.39 -9.27 -9.05
N THR A 41 -13.28 -8.35 -8.72
CA THR A 41 -12.97 -7.00 -8.26
C THR A 41 -13.77 -6.73 -7.00
N TRP A 42 -13.10 -6.31 -5.93
CA TRP A 42 -13.75 -5.86 -4.72
C TRP A 42 -13.80 -4.33 -4.65
N TYR A 43 -14.97 -3.80 -4.31
CA TYR A 43 -15.21 -2.40 -4.02
C TYR A 43 -15.33 -2.24 -2.50
N LEU A 44 -14.41 -1.47 -1.92
CA LEU A 44 -14.26 -1.26 -0.49
C LEU A 44 -14.64 0.17 -0.10
N SER A 45 -15.28 0.34 1.05
CA SER A 45 -15.45 1.67 1.65
C SER A 45 -14.11 2.24 2.14
N LYS A 46 -13.82 3.53 1.87
CA LYS A 46 -12.52 4.15 2.23
C LYS A 46 -12.39 4.46 3.73
N VAL A 47 -13.51 4.73 4.41
CA VAL A 47 -13.55 5.12 5.82
C VAL A 47 -14.73 4.41 6.49
N GLY A 48 -14.63 4.20 7.81
CA GLY A 48 -15.66 3.58 8.65
C GLY A 48 -17.08 3.99 8.27
N ILE A 49 -17.79 3.04 7.67
CA ILE A 49 -19.25 2.87 7.63
C ILE A 49 -20.04 4.14 7.27
N ASN A 50 -19.91 4.62 6.02
CA ASN A 50 -21.04 5.27 5.36
C ASN A 50 -21.38 4.51 4.06
N LEU A 51 -21.98 3.32 4.25
CA LEU A 51 -22.33 2.42 3.14
C LEU A 51 -23.39 3.03 2.21
N SER A 52 -24.32 3.82 2.74
CA SER A 52 -25.34 4.52 1.94
C SER A 52 -24.70 5.50 0.96
N PHE A 53 -23.72 6.29 1.40
CA PHE A 53 -22.98 7.19 0.51
C PHE A 53 -22.33 6.47 -0.67
N TYR A 54 -21.67 5.33 -0.41
CA TYR A 54 -20.98 4.58 -1.47
C TYR A 54 -21.90 3.74 -2.34
N LYS A 55 -23.10 3.37 -1.88
CA LYS A 55 -24.10 2.71 -2.73
C LYS A 55 -24.51 3.62 -3.89
N GLU A 56 -24.66 4.91 -3.63
CA GLU A 56 -24.99 5.92 -4.66
C GLU A 56 -23.75 6.46 -5.38
N ASN A 57 -22.55 6.27 -4.82
CA ASN A 57 -21.28 6.80 -5.34
C ASN A 57 -20.21 5.70 -5.47
N ILE A 58 -20.53 4.57 -6.10
CA ILE A 58 -19.62 3.42 -6.18
C ILE A 58 -18.29 3.75 -6.88
N ASN A 59 -18.31 4.71 -7.81
CA ASN A 59 -17.13 5.26 -8.47
C ASN A 59 -16.11 5.93 -7.52
N LYS A 60 -16.55 6.39 -6.34
CA LYS A 60 -15.67 6.99 -5.32
C LYS A 60 -15.08 5.96 -4.36
N ALA A 61 -15.54 4.70 -4.43
CA ALA A 61 -15.07 3.60 -3.60
C ALA A 61 -13.62 3.25 -3.90
N GLN A 62 -12.95 2.58 -2.95
CA GLN A 62 -11.65 1.97 -3.22
C GLN A 62 -11.88 0.69 -4.04
N LYS A 63 -11.15 0.54 -5.15
CA LYS A 63 -11.21 -0.65 -6.00
C LYS A 63 -9.99 -1.53 -5.75
N PHE A 64 -10.20 -2.83 -5.56
CA PHE A 64 -9.16 -3.84 -5.51
C PHE A 64 -9.45 -4.94 -6.53
N GLU A 65 -8.60 -5.08 -7.54
CA GLU A 65 -8.75 -6.09 -8.58
C GLU A 65 -7.83 -7.28 -8.33
N PHE A 66 -8.39 -8.49 -8.35
CA PHE A 66 -7.60 -9.73 -8.26
C PHE A 66 -6.85 -10.07 -9.54
N LYS A 67 -7.16 -9.40 -10.66
CA LYS A 67 -6.41 -9.53 -11.93
C LYS A 67 -5.04 -8.86 -11.81
N GLN A 68 -4.20 -9.38 -10.94
CA GLN A 68 -2.82 -8.99 -10.74
C GLN A 68 -1.91 -9.99 -11.44
N ARG A 69 -0.81 -9.51 -12.02
CA ARG A 69 0.21 -10.40 -12.57
C ARG A 69 0.89 -11.15 -11.43
N ILE A 70 1.17 -12.43 -11.65
CA ILE A 70 1.96 -13.28 -10.74
C ILE A 70 3.20 -13.87 -11.44
N ALA A 71 3.28 -13.75 -12.76
CA ALA A 71 4.45 -13.99 -13.59
C ALA A 71 4.32 -13.11 -14.85
N ASP A 72 5.36 -13.07 -15.71
CA ASP A 72 5.40 -12.14 -16.85
C ASP A 72 4.22 -12.30 -17.83
N ASN A 73 3.69 -13.52 -17.96
CA ASN A 73 2.56 -13.85 -18.85
C ASN A 73 1.34 -14.46 -18.14
N GLU A 74 1.27 -14.38 -16.81
CA GLU A 74 0.19 -15.01 -16.04
C GLU A 74 -0.42 -14.08 -14.98
N TYR A 75 -1.74 -14.18 -14.84
CA TYR A 75 -2.52 -13.47 -13.84
C TYR A 75 -3.02 -14.43 -12.75
N LEU A 76 -3.23 -13.88 -11.55
CA LEU A 76 -3.81 -14.62 -10.43
C LEU A 76 -5.22 -15.15 -10.75
N THR A 77 -5.97 -14.47 -11.63
CA THR A 77 -7.32 -14.88 -12.04
C THR A 77 -7.35 -15.95 -13.12
N ASP A 78 -6.21 -16.39 -13.63
CA ASP A 78 -6.15 -17.45 -14.64
C ASP A 78 -6.52 -18.80 -14.01
N LYS A 79 -7.18 -19.67 -14.78
CA LYS A 79 -7.72 -20.95 -14.28
C LYS A 79 -6.65 -21.84 -13.62
N ILE A 80 -5.42 -21.80 -14.12
CA ILE A 80 -4.28 -22.56 -13.59
C ILE A 80 -3.92 -22.11 -12.15
N ASN A 81 -4.26 -20.88 -11.78
CA ASN A 81 -3.96 -20.24 -10.49
C ASN A 81 -5.18 -20.17 -9.56
N GLU A 82 -6.28 -20.85 -9.89
CA GLU A 82 -7.53 -20.81 -9.13
C GLU A 82 -7.33 -21.18 -7.66
N ALA A 83 -6.50 -22.18 -7.37
CA ALA A 83 -6.17 -22.57 -6.00
C ALA A 83 -5.55 -21.43 -5.17
N LEU A 84 -4.61 -20.67 -5.75
CA LEU A 84 -4.02 -19.50 -5.11
C LEU A 84 -5.06 -18.42 -4.85
N LEU A 85 -5.89 -18.13 -5.85
CA LEU A 85 -6.91 -17.10 -5.74
C LEU A 85 -7.92 -17.43 -4.62
N ILE A 86 -8.38 -18.68 -4.56
CA ILE A 86 -9.31 -19.15 -3.53
C ILE A 86 -8.66 -19.04 -2.15
N ASP A 87 -7.44 -19.57 -1.97
CA ASP A 87 -6.78 -19.53 -0.67
C ASP A 87 -6.50 -18.08 -0.21
N ILE A 88 -6.11 -17.18 -1.12
CA ILE A 88 -5.93 -15.75 -0.80
C ILE A 88 -7.26 -15.14 -0.38
N ARG A 89 -8.35 -15.36 -1.13
CA ARG A 89 -9.66 -14.79 -0.81
C ARG A 89 -10.21 -15.30 0.52
N ASN A 90 -10.16 -16.61 0.74
CA ASN A 90 -10.57 -17.23 2.00
C ASN A 90 -9.75 -16.70 3.19
N SER A 91 -8.44 -16.51 3.01
CA SER A 91 -7.59 -15.92 4.05
C SER A 91 -8.03 -14.51 4.44
N LEU A 92 -8.34 -13.67 3.45
CA LEU A 92 -8.77 -12.29 3.69
C LEU A 92 -10.15 -12.24 4.39
N LEU A 93 -11.09 -13.08 3.96
CA LEU A 93 -12.42 -13.19 4.56
C LEU A 93 -12.37 -13.76 5.98
N TYR A 94 -11.47 -14.71 6.23
CA TYR A 94 -11.21 -15.24 7.57
C TYR A 94 -10.66 -14.17 8.53
N LEU A 95 -9.72 -13.34 8.06
CA LEU A 95 -9.17 -12.26 8.88
C LEU A 95 -10.20 -11.17 9.21
N ASP A 96 -11.14 -10.91 8.30
CA ASP A 96 -12.26 -10.01 8.56
C ASP A 96 -13.26 -10.62 9.56
N SER A 97 -13.68 -11.87 9.33
CA SER A 97 -14.67 -12.54 10.17
C SER A 97 -14.20 -12.75 11.61
N THR A 98 -12.92 -13.02 11.81
CA THR A 98 -12.28 -13.12 13.14
C THR A 98 -11.92 -11.76 13.76
N GLY A 99 -12.29 -10.65 13.12
CA GLY A 99 -12.04 -9.30 13.65
C GLY A 99 -10.56 -8.89 13.69
N LYS A 100 -9.65 -9.68 13.10
CA LYS A 100 -8.21 -9.36 13.03
C LYS A 100 -7.91 -8.20 12.10
N ILE A 101 -8.81 -7.91 11.15
CA ILE A 101 -8.77 -6.71 10.32
C ILE A 101 -10.04 -5.91 10.53
N THR A 102 -9.88 -4.64 10.88
CA THR A 102 -11.00 -3.70 11.08
C THR A 102 -11.07 -2.63 9.99
N ARG A 103 -10.02 -2.49 9.16
CA ARG A 103 -9.91 -1.45 8.14
C ARG A 103 -9.88 -2.07 6.74
N PRO A 104 -10.73 -1.64 5.80
CA PRO A 104 -10.80 -2.23 4.46
C PRO A 104 -9.48 -2.07 3.69
N THR A 105 -8.80 -0.92 3.87
CA THR A 105 -7.49 -0.65 3.26
C THR A 105 -6.45 -1.73 3.58
N ARG A 106 -6.48 -2.27 4.80
CA ARG A 106 -5.52 -3.28 5.26
C ARG A 106 -5.68 -4.61 4.52
N ILE A 107 -6.88 -4.91 4.04
CA ILE A 107 -7.17 -6.13 3.26
C ILE A 107 -6.47 -6.05 1.91
N SER A 108 -6.64 -4.92 1.21
CA SER A 108 -5.92 -4.66 -0.03
C SER A 108 -4.41 -4.70 0.18
N ASP A 109 -3.90 -4.09 1.26
CA ASP A 109 -2.46 -4.11 1.56
C ASP A 109 -1.90 -5.53 1.75
N ILE A 110 -2.61 -6.37 2.51
CA ILE A 110 -2.20 -7.77 2.74
C ILE A 110 -2.23 -8.56 1.43
N ALA A 111 -3.31 -8.43 0.66
CA ALA A 111 -3.45 -9.11 -0.63
C ALA A 111 -2.33 -8.73 -1.59
N ILE A 112 -2.04 -7.44 -1.73
CA ILE A 112 -0.97 -6.92 -2.60
C ILE A 112 0.39 -7.45 -2.15
N SER A 113 0.68 -7.47 -0.85
CA SER A 113 1.94 -7.98 -0.31
C SER A 113 2.14 -9.47 -0.60
N VAL A 114 1.10 -10.29 -0.44
CA VAL A 114 1.16 -11.73 -0.77
C VAL A 114 1.34 -11.93 -2.28
N ILE A 115 0.64 -11.17 -3.11
CA ILE A 115 0.78 -11.23 -4.57
C ILE A 115 2.19 -10.82 -5.00
N HIS A 116 2.77 -9.78 -4.40
CA HIS A 116 4.15 -9.39 -4.66
C HIS A 116 5.16 -10.46 -4.23
N LEU A 117 4.91 -11.15 -3.11
CA LEU A 117 5.73 -12.29 -2.70
C LEU A 117 5.66 -13.43 -3.72
N ILE A 118 4.47 -13.78 -4.21
CA ILE A 118 4.28 -14.82 -5.23
C ILE A 118 4.99 -14.41 -6.54
N TYR A 119 4.82 -13.16 -6.96
CA TYR A 119 5.49 -12.63 -8.16
C TYR A 119 7.01 -12.75 -8.06
N HIS A 120 7.58 -12.31 -6.94
CA HIS A 120 9.02 -12.37 -6.71
C HIS A 120 9.52 -13.81 -6.61
N ALA A 121 8.77 -14.70 -5.96
CA ALA A 121 9.10 -16.13 -5.90
C ALA A 121 9.12 -16.75 -7.31
N ASN A 122 8.16 -16.38 -8.16
CA ASN A 122 8.10 -16.82 -9.55
C ASN A 122 9.26 -16.28 -10.39
N GLU A 123 9.62 -14.99 -10.28
CA GLU A 123 10.83 -14.45 -10.92
C GLU A 123 12.09 -15.21 -10.49
N PHE A 124 12.22 -15.49 -9.19
CA PHE A 124 13.34 -16.25 -8.63
C PHE A 124 13.41 -17.70 -9.13
N ARG A 125 12.25 -18.33 -9.35
CA ARG A 125 12.17 -19.68 -9.93
C ARG A 125 12.46 -19.72 -11.41
N ILE A 126 11.96 -18.75 -12.17
CA ILE A 126 12.23 -18.62 -13.61
C ILE A 126 13.74 -18.51 -13.84
N ALA A 127 14.44 -17.70 -13.04
CA ALA A 127 15.90 -17.58 -13.10
C ALA A 127 16.65 -18.90 -12.83
N LYS A 128 15.99 -19.87 -12.19
CA LYS A 128 16.53 -21.20 -11.86
C LYS A 128 15.91 -22.33 -12.67
N SER A 129 15.07 -22.02 -13.65
CA SER A 129 14.28 -22.99 -14.41
C SER A 129 13.42 -23.91 -13.52
N GLU A 130 12.93 -23.40 -12.38
CA GLU A 130 12.01 -24.09 -11.47
C GLU A 130 10.53 -23.82 -11.83
N PRO A 131 9.61 -24.75 -11.53
CA PRO A 131 8.19 -24.58 -11.82
C PRO A 131 7.55 -23.46 -10.98
N LEU A 132 6.67 -22.69 -11.60
CA LEU A 132 5.95 -21.58 -10.96
C LEU A 132 5.14 -22.05 -9.74
N VAL A 133 4.95 -21.14 -8.79
CA VAL A 133 4.11 -21.34 -7.60
C VAL A 133 2.66 -21.44 -8.03
N ARG A 134 2.03 -22.58 -7.73
CA ARG A 134 0.61 -22.88 -8.00
C ARG A 134 -0.24 -23.01 -6.74
N SER A 135 0.39 -23.09 -5.58
CA SER A 135 -0.27 -23.11 -4.28
C SER A 135 0.60 -22.44 -3.22
N LEU A 136 -0.01 -21.90 -2.16
CA LEU A 136 0.72 -21.17 -1.12
C LEU A 136 1.70 -22.07 -0.36
N GLU A 137 1.40 -23.37 -0.32
CA GLU A 137 2.26 -24.38 0.30
C GLU A 137 3.63 -24.50 -0.39
N GLN A 138 3.67 -24.22 -1.69
CA GLN A 138 4.91 -24.33 -2.47
C GLN A 138 5.91 -23.22 -2.17
N ILE A 139 5.51 -22.13 -1.52
CA ILE A 139 6.41 -21.01 -1.21
C ILE A 139 7.48 -21.48 -0.21
N LYS A 140 8.74 -21.50 -0.63
CA LYS A 140 9.89 -21.99 0.16
C LYS A 140 10.42 -20.89 1.07
N PHE A 141 11.06 -21.28 2.18
CA PHE A 141 11.73 -20.34 3.09
C PHE A 141 12.76 -19.46 2.35
N LYS A 142 13.54 -20.05 1.43
CA LYS A 142 14.54 -19.32 0.64
C LYS A 142 13.92 -18.20 -0.19
N GLU A 143 12.74 -18.41 -0.77
CA GLU A 143 12.02 -17.42 -1.57
C GLU A 143 11.49 -16.27 -0.70
N LEU A 144 10.92 -16.60 0.47
CA LEU A 144 10.48 -15.61 1.44
C LEU A 144 11.64 -14.76 1.97
N LYS A 145 12.77 -15.39 2.31
CA LYS A 145 13.99 -14.69 2.73
C LYS A 145 14.50 -13.78 1.62
N HIS A 146 14.58 -14.27 0.38
CA HIS A 146 15.01 -13.49 -0.79
C HIS A 146 14.08 -12.30 -1.04
N TYR A 147 12.77 -12.48 -0.88
CA TYR A 147 11.80 -11.40 -0.99
C TYR A 147 12.05 -10.30 0.03
N LEU A 148 12.29 -10.63 1.30
CA LEU A 148 12.57 -9.59 2.30
C LEU A 148 13.93 -8.92 2.05
N LEU A 149 14.96 -9.68 1.65
CA LEU A 149 16.27 -9.12 1.31
C LEU A 149 16.24 -8.12 0.15
N SER A 150 15.31 -8.28 -0.80
CA SER A 150 15.16 -7.37 -1.95
C SER A 150 14.77 -5.92 -1.62
N PHE A 151 14.47 -5.63 -0.35
CA PHE A 151 14.28 -4.26 0.14
C PHE A 151 15.60 -3.54 0.44
N ASN A 152 16.68 -4.29 0.63
CA ASN A 152 18.03 -3.74 0.71
C ASN A 152 18.62 -3.56 -0.68
N VAL A 153 19.48 -2.56 -0.84
CA VAL A 153 20.18 -2.28 -2.09
C VAL A 153 21.68 -2.33 -1.82
N GLU A 154 22.38 -3.24 -2.47
CA GLU A 154 23.83 -3.33 -2.36
C GLU A 154 24.50 -2.10 -2.98
N ARG A 155 25.48 -1.52 -2.27
CA ARG A 155 26.22 -0.34 -2.70
C ARG A 155 26.87 -0.51 -4.08
N ALA A 156 27.52 -1.65 -4.31
CA ALA A 156 28.17 -1.93 -5.59
C ALA A 156 27.18 -1.95 -6.77
N LEU A 157 25.98 -2.52 -6.56
CA LEU A 157 24.92 -2.52 -7.56
C LEU A 157 24.38 -1.10 -7.80
N PHE A 158 24.18 -0.34 -6.71
CA PHE A 158 23.72 1.04 -6.78
C PHE A 158 24.67 1.93 -7.57
N GLU A 159 25.96 1.93 -7.23
CA GLU A 159 26.97 2.75 -7.89
C GLU A 159 27.12 2.40 -9.37
N LYS A 160 27.11 1.10 -9.72
CA LYS A 160 27.12 0.65 -11.12
C LYS A 160 25.90 1.16 -11.89
N ALA A 161 24.71 1.08 -11.30
CA ALA A 161 23.49 1.55 -11.94
C ALA A 161 23.48 3.07 -12.11
N VAL A 162 23.96 3.84 -11.12
CA VAL A 162 24.10 5.29 -11.22
C VAL A 162 25.08 5.67 -12.33
N ASN A 163 26.27 5.05 -12.36
CA ASN A 163 27.26 5.33 -13.40
C ASN A 163 26.72 4.99 -14.80
N PHE A 164 26.05 3.84 -14.94
CA PHE A 164 25.41 3.47 -16.19
C PHE A 164 24.36 4.50 -16.64
N ILE A 165 23.61 5.07 -15.69
CA ILE A 165 22.63 6.10 -15.99
C ILE A 165 23.29 7.40 -16.44
N LEU A 166 24.27 7.88 -15.68
CA LEU A 166 24.97 9.14 -15.96
C LEU A 166 25.76 9.12 -17.29
N ILE A 167 26.21 7.93 -17.72
CA ILE A 167 26.88 7.76 -19.02
C ILE A 167 25.87 7.81 -20.19
N LYS A 168 24.67 7.25 -20.02
CA LYS A 168 23.72 7.03 -21.12
C LYS A 168 22.62 8.08 -21.24
N TRP A 169 22.26 8.76 -20.15
CA TRP A 169 21.10 9.67 -20.14
C TRP A 169 21.40 10.98 -19.43
N ASN A 170 20.90 12.07 -20.02
CA ASN A 170 21.09 13.44 -19.54
C ASN A 170 19.88 13.96 -18.75
N SER A 171 18.75 13.24 -18.74
CA SER A 171 17.54 13.68 -18.05
C SER A 171 16.72 12.50 -17.52
N ARG A 172 15.91 12.77 -16.48
CA ARG A 172 15.06 11.75 -15.84
C ARG A 172 14.03 11.14 -16.79
N SER A 173 13.46 11.94 -17.69
CA SER A 173 12.41 11.49 -18.62
C SER A 173 12.93 10.49 -19.64
N ASP A 174 14.22 10.54 -19.93
CA ASP A 174 14.83 9.74 -21.00
C ASP A 174 15.33 8.39 -20.47
N ILE A 175 15.40 8.22 -19.15
CA ILE A 175 15.89 6.99 -18.51
C ILE A 175 14.98 5.82 -18.88
N ASN A 176 15.55 4.88 -19.64
CA ASN A 176 14.89 3.62 -19.94
C ASN A 176 15.02 2.64 -18.77
N TRP A 177 14.01 2.68 -17.90
CA TRP A 177 13.92 1.82 -16.71
C TRP A 177 13.85 0.31 -17.02
N SER A 178 13.26 -0.10 -18.15
CA SER A 178 13.21 -1.53 -18.50
C SER A 178 14.58 -2.05 -18.90
N LEU A 179 15.38 -1.27 -19.63
CA LEU A 179 16.76 -1.60 -19.98
C LEU A 179 17.60 -1.85 -18.73
N ILE A 180 17.47 -0.99 -17.71
CA ILE A 180 18.22 -1.14 -16.44
C ILE A 180 17.82 -2.43 -15.73
N LYS A 181 16.52 -2.75 -15.68
CA LYS A 181 16.06 -4.00 -15.07
C LYS A 181 16.68 -5.22 -15.76
N THR A 182 16.72 -5.23 -17.10
CA THR A 182 17.27 -6.35 -17.87
C THR A 182 18.80 -6.45 -17.78
N GLU A 183 19.50 -5.32 -17.83
CA GLU A 183 20.97 -5.26 -17.78
C GLU A 183 21.53 -5.88 -16.49
N PHE A 184 20.88 -5.58 -15.37
CA PHE A 184 21.29 -6.08 -14.05
C PHE A 184 20.57 -7.37 -13.63
N ALA A 185 19.76 -7.97 -14.50
CA ALA A 185 18.98 -9.19 -14.25
C ALA A 185 18.21 -9.16 -12.91
N LEU A 186 17.62 -8.02 -12.57
CA LEU A 186 16.97 -7.79 -11.28
C LEU A 186 15.52 -8.29 -11.26
N THR A 187 15.07 -8.78 -10.11
CA THR A 187 13.64 -9.00 -9.91
C THR A 187 12.88 -7.67 -9.90
N THR A 188 11.57 -7.71 -10.13
CA THR A 188 10.72 -6.51 -10.11
C THR A 188 10.76 -5.80 -8.76
N ARG A 189 10.88 -6.56 -7.66
CA ARG A 189 10.92 -6.00 -6.31
C ARG A 189 12.27 -5.36 -6.00
N GLU A 190 13.37 -6.01 -6.36
CA GLU A 190 14.73 -5.45 -6.24
C GLU A 190 14.86 -4.18 -7.06
N PHE A 191 14.39 -4.23 -8.31
CA PHE A 191 14.39 -3.09 -9.20
C PHE A 191 13.58 -1.91 -8.65
N LYS A 192 12.41 -2.15 -8.03
CA LYS A 192 11.61 -1.09 -7.37
C LYS A 192 12.40 -0.42 -6.24
N SER A 193 13.14 -1.20 -5.45
CA SER A 193 13.97 -0.67 -4.36
C SER A 193 15.13 0.16 -4.93
N LEU A 194 15.88 -0.39 -5.88
CA LEU A 194 16.99 0.29 -6.56
C LEU A 194 16.52 1.60 -7.23
N LYS A 195 15.47 1.53 -8.05
CA LYS A 195 14.89 2.70 -8.74
C LYS A 195 14.52 3.82 -7.77
N TYR A 196 13.90 3.48 -6.65
CA TYR A 196 13.52 4.48 -5.65
C TYR A 196 14.74 5.20 -5.05
N LYS A 197 15.79 4.44 -4.70
CA LYS A 197 17.03 5.01 -4.15
C LYS A 197 17.77 5.86 -5.19
N ILE A 198 17.87 5.39 -6.44
CA ILE A 198 18.50 6.11 -7.54
C ILE A 198 17.79 7.44 -7.81
N ILE A 199 16.46 7.43 -7.89
CA ILE A 199 15.68 8.67 -8.12
C ILE A 199 15.97 9.68 -7.01
N LYS A 200 15.94 9.25 -5.74
CA LYS A 200 16.26 10.12 -4.62
C LYS A 200 17.68 10.70 -4.70
N TYR A 201 18.65 9.88 -5.06
CA TYR A 201 20.03 10.31 -5.22
C TYR A 201 20.18 11.35 -6.34
N LEU A 202 19.63 11.08 -7.53
CA LEU A 202 19.68 11.99 -8.66
C LEU A 202 18.97 13.32 -8.36
N GLU A 203 17.80 13.28 -7.72
CA GLU A 203 17.08 14.47 -7.26
C GLU A 203 17.87 15.30 -6.23
N SER A 204 18.73 14.66 -5.43
CA SER A 204 19.57 15.36 -4.43
C SER A 204 20.83 15.99 -5.02
N LYS A 205 21.29 15.53 -6.19
CA LYS A 205 22.57 15.95 -6.79
C LYS A 205 22.42 16.93 -7.95
N ASP A 206 21.30 16.88 -8.67
CA ASP A 206 21.14 17.69 -9.88
C ASP A 206 19.68 18.16 -10.07
N ASP A 207 19.52 19.47 -10.17
CA ASP A 207 18.24 20.15 -10.45
C ASP A 207 17.63 19.68 -11.78
N SER A 208 18.44 19.24 -12.74
CA SER A 208 17.99 18.74 -14.05
C SER A 208 17.14 17.45 -13.95
N PHE A 209 17.28 16.69 -12.86
CA PHE A 209 16.52 15.47 -12.59
C PHE A 209 15.28 15.70 -11.69
N THR A 210 15.05 16.93 -11.22
CA THR A 210 13.84 17.28 -10.47
C THR A 210 12.61 17.33 -11.39
N SER A 211 11.46 16.88 -10.89
CA SER A 211 10.23 16.87 -11.71
C SER A 211 9.74 18.29 -11.99
N LYS A 212 9.60 18.67 -13.27
CA LYS A 212 9.10 20.00 -13.71
C LYS A 212 7.68 20.36 -13.22
N LEU A 213 6.91 19.37 -12.75
CA LEU A 213 5.49 19.50 -12.36
C LEU A 213 5.25 19.87 -10.89
N MET A 214 6.29 19.95 -10.06
CA MET A 214 6.12 20.34 -8.66
C MET A 214 6.11 21.87 -8.55
N TYR A 215 5.04 22.41 -7.98
CA TYR A 215 5.07 23.75 -7.37
C TYR A 215 6.35 23.86 -6.54
N LYS A 216 7.31 24.69 -6.97
CA LYS A 216 8.54 24.92 -6.21
C LYS A 216 8.11 25.57 -4.90
N ARG A 217 8.14 24.78 -3.82
CA ARG A 217 7.90 25.31 -2.48
C ARG A 217 8.95 26.38 -2.21
N GLU A 218 8.50 27.54 -1.75
CA GLU A 218 9.37 28.66 -1.36
C GLU A 218 10.38 28.23 -0.27
N TYR A 219 9.99 27.28 0.57
CA TYR A 219 10.82 26.73 1.64
C TYR A 219 11.08 25.24 1.43
N ASN A 220 12.35 24.86 1.57
CA ASN A 220 12.75 23.46 1.65
C ASN A 220 12.04 22.80 2.84
N ASN A 221 11.61 21.56 2.66
CA ASN A 221 10.99 20.83 3.75
C ASN A 221 12.04 20.61 4.85
N ALA A 222 11.78 21.07 6.08
CA ALA A 222 12.71 20.89 7.19
C ALA A 222 12.98 19.39 7.51
N CYS A 223 12.18 18.48 6.95
CA CYS A 223 12.35 17.03 7.06
C CYS A 223 13.08 16.37 5.87
N THR A 224 13.45 17.10 4.82
CA THR A 224 14.26 16.53 3.72
C THR A 224 15.72 16.51 4.13
N ARG A 225 16.23 15.32 4.47
CA ARG A 225 17.66 15.04 4.60
C ARG A 225 18.25 14.85 3.20
N GLU A 226 19.46 15.35 2.98
CA GLU A 226 20.25 15.00 1.79
C GLU A 226 20.46 13.49 1.72
N PHE A 227 20.42 12.92 0.51
CA PHE A 227 20.59 11.49 0.34
C PHE A 227 22.03 11.08 0.67
N ASP A 228 22.17 10.21 1.66
CA ASP A 228 23.44 9.70 2.14
C ASP A 228 23.62 8.25 1.69
N ILE A 229 24.56 7.98 0.79
CA ILE A 229 24.76 6.63 0.23
C ILE A 229 25.08 5.61 1.33
N ASP A 230 25.79 6.01 2.38
CA ASP A 230 26.25 5.09 3.42
C ASP A 230 25.10 4.64 4.34
N PHE A 231 24.01 5.41 4.41
CA PHE A 231 22.88 5.14 5.31
C PHE A 231 21.55 4.91 4.57
N ASP A 232 21.28 5.70 3.54
CA ASP A 232 20.02 5.70 2.83
C ASP A 232 19.88 4.53 1.85
N LEU A 233 20.88 3.69 1.64
CA LEU A 233 20.70 2.44 0.89
C LEU A 233 19.97 1.35 1.69
N PHE A 234 20.10 1.38 3.01
CA PHE A 234 19.45 0.41 3.89
C PHE A 234 17.91 0.49 3.83
N PRO A 235 17.23 -0.62 4.15
CA PRO A 235 15.77 -0.62 4.23
C PRO A 235 15.29 0.14 5.48
N SER A 236 14.12 0.77 5.38
CA SER A 236 13.48 1.37 6.56
C SER A 236 12.88 0.29 7.44
N GLN A 237 13.15 0.39 8.75
CA GLN A 237 12.57 -0.50 9.77
C GLN A 237 11.03 -0.51 9.68
N SER A 238 10.42 0.65 9.42
CA SER A 238 8.96 0.77 9.31
C SER A 238 8.40 -0.01 8.11
N THR A 239 9.07 0.05 6.97
CA THR A 239 8.68 -0.67 5.75
C THR A 239 8.77 -2.17 5.96
N ILE A 240 9.90 -2.66 6.49
CA ILE A 240 10.13 -4.09 6.74
C ILE A 240 9.16 -4.62 7.78
N SER A 241 9.00 -3.92 8.91
CA SER A 241 8.06 -4.31 9.95
C SER A 241 6.62 -4.37 9.44
N ASN A 242 6.22 -3.41 8.60
CA ASN A 242 4.89 -3.41 7.99
C ASN A 242 4.71 -4.60 7.04
N GLU A 243 5.72 -4.92 6.23
CA GLU A 243 5.66 -6.02 5.27
C GLU A 243 5.60 -7.39 5.98
N ILE A 244 6.47 -7.60 6.97
CA ILE A 244 6.44 -8.79 7.84
C ILE A 244 5.09 -8.91 8.53
N SER A 245 4.53 -7.81 9.05
CA SER A 245 3.22 -7.81 9.70
C SER A 245 2.08 -8.22 8.76
N LYS A 246 2.12 -7.81 7.48
CA LYS A 246 1.11 -8.20 6.49
C LYS A 246 1.20 -9.69 6.16
N LEU A 247 2.42 -10.19 5.92
CA LEU A 247 2.65 -11.60 5.63
C LEU A 247 2.37 -12.49 6.85
N GLU A 248 2.63 -12.01 8.06
CA GLU A 248 2.26 -12.69 9.30
C GLU A 248 0.74 -12.76 9.47
N ALA A 249 0.01 -11.66 9.20
CA ALA A 249 -1.45 -11.70 9.22
C ALA A 249 -1.97 -12.81 8.28
N PHE A 250 -1.38 -12.92 7.08
CA PHE A 250 -1.71 -13.99 6.14
C PHE A 250 -1.35 -15.40 6.66
N PHE A 251 -0.21 -15.56 7.32
CA PHE A 251 0.14 -16.82 7.99
C PHE A 251 -0.87 -17.20 9.09
N THR A 252 -1.37 -16.23 9.86
CA THR A 252 -2.38 -16.52 10.90
C THR A 252 -3.73 -16.96 10.32
N ALA A 253 -3.97 -16.71 9.03
CA ALA A 253 -5.15 -17.16 8.30
C ALA A 253 -5.01 -18.57 7.69
N ARG A 254 -3.91 -19.29 7.98
CA ARG A 254 -3.64 -20.65 7.46
C ARG A 254 -4.73 -21.68 7.74
N THR A 255 -5.58 -21.45 8.73
CA THR A 255 -6.73 -22.30 9.03
C THR A 255 -7.78 -22.27 7.92
N ALA A 256 -7.91 -21.14 7.22
CA ALA A 256 -8.82 -20.92 6.11
C ALA A 256 -8.24 -21.33 4.74
N GLN A 257 -6.99 -21.79 4.69
CA GLN A 257 -6.27 -22.14 3.48
C GLN A 257 -6.31 -23.66 3.25
N LYS A 258 -6.66 -24.09 2.04
CA LYS A 258 -6.53 -25.49 1.63
C LYS A 258 -5.06 -25.87 1.50
N TYR A 259 -4.27 -25.06 0.80
CA TYR A 259 -2.81 -25.20 0.73
C TYR A 259 -2.16 -24.19 1.66
N LYS A 260 -1.63 -24.65 2.79
CA LYS A 260 -1.25 -23.77 3.91
C LYS A 260 0.08 -23.06 3.67
N PHE A 261 0.09 -21.76 3.95
CA PHE A 261 1.32 -20.98 4.03
C PHE A 261 2.17 -21.45 5.22
N LYS A 262 3.39 -21.96 4.95
CA LYS A 262 4.17 -22.74 5.93
C LYS A 262 4.90 -21.93 6.98
N TYR A 263 5.41 -20.77 6.60
CA TYR A 263 6.44 -20.05 7.37
C TYR A 263 5.84 -18.81 8.03
N SER A 264 6.09 -18.61 9.33
CA SER A 264 5.75 -17.37 10.05
C SER A 264 6.87 -16.35 9.85
N PRO A 265 6.65 -15.26 9.09
CA PRO A 265 7.67 -14.24 8.89
C PRO A 265 8.05 -13.55 10.19
N MET A 266 7.12 -13.39 11.14
CA MET A 266 7.41 -12.76 12.42
C MET A 266 8.36 -13.60 13.27
N LYS A 267 8.11 -14.91 13.38
CA LYS A 267 8.98 -15.82 14.14
C LYS A 267 10.37 -15.96 13.53
N LEU A 268 10.45 -15.99 12.19
CA LEU A 268 11.73 -16.17 11.49
C LEU A 268 12.58 -14.91 11.50
N PHE A 269 11.94 -13.74 11.38
CA PHE A 269 12.65 -12.51 11.05
C PHE A 269 12.62 -11.40 12.10
N SER A 270 11.85 -11.56 13.20
CA SER A 270 11.79 -10.61 14.32
C SER A 270 11.73 -9.14 13.88
N SER A 271 10.78 -8.83 12.98
CA SER A 271 10.60 -7.50 12.38
C SER A 271 11.79 -6.96 11.56
N GLY A 272 12.65 -7.84 11.05
CA GLY A 272 13.78 -7.52 10.16
C GLY A 272 15.16 -7.60 10.81
N ARG A 273 15.22 -7.62 12.15
CA ARG A 273 16.49 -7.58 12.91
C ARG A 273 17.40 -8.79 12.71
N THR A 274 16.86 -9.92 12.27
CA THR A 274 17.67 -11.13 12.00
C THR A 274 18.12 -11.25 10.55
N ILE A 275 17.65 -10.37 9.66
CA ILE A 275 18.02 -10.36 8.25
C ILE A 275 18.99 -9.22 7.94
N PHE A 276 18.80 -8.06 8.57
CA PHE A 276 19.57 -6.85 8.28
C PHE A 276 20.44 -6.48 9.48
N ASP A 277 21.72 -6.25 9.23
CA ASP A 277 22.67 -5.74 10.22
C ASP A 277 22.32 -4.30 10.61
N GLU A 278 21.93 -3.48 9.63
CA GLU A 278 21.52 -2.09 9.81
C GLU A 278 20.19 -1.81 9.10
N MET A 279 19.36 -0.96 9.73
CA MET A 279 18.11 -0.48 9.18
C MET A 279 17.94 0.99 9.50
N ILE A 280 17.28 1.72 8.61
CA ILE A 280 16.98 3.13 8.84
C ILE A 280 15.88 3.23 9.90
N ASP A 281 16.26 3.79 11.04
CA ASP A 281 15.36 4.06 12.16
C ASP A 281 14.25 5.02 11.76
N ARG A 282 13.12 4.85 12.44
CA ARG A 282 11.99 5.75 12.27
C ARG A 282 12.28 7.09 12.96
N VAL A 283 12.70 8.08 12.19
CA VAL A 283 12.69 9.47 12.64
C VAL A 283 11.23 9.91 12.79
N LYS A 284 10.75 9.97 14.03
CA LYS A 284 9.46 10.61 14.32
C LYS A 284 9.66 12.11 14.22
N THR A 285 8.72 12.80 13.57
CA THR A 285 8.69 14.26 13.60
C THR A 285 8.70 14.70 15.06
N PRO A 286 9.63 15.57 15.48
CA PRO A 286 9.65 16.07 16.85
C PRO A 286 8.28 16.71 17.15
N LEU A 287 7.75 16.41 18.33
CA LEU A 287 6.47 16.97 18.76
C LEU A 287 6.62 18.48 18.86
N MET A 288 5.63 19.20 18.31
CA MET A 288 5.56 20.66 18.47
C MET A 288 5.54 20.98 19.97
N PRO A 289 6.33 21.96 20.45
CA PRO A 289 6.27 22.39 21.83
C PRO A 289 4.84 22.73 22.24
N ILE A 290 4.42 22.29 23.43
CA ILE A 290 3.02 22.44 23.90
C ILE A 290 2.60 23.90 23.91
N SER A 291 3.48 24.81 24.31
CA SER A 291 3.22 26.25 24.28
C SER A 291 2.88 26.75 22.87
N LEU A 292 3.64 26.32 21.87
CA LEU A 292 3.40 26.68 20.48
C LEU A 292 2.13 26.02 19.96
N SER A 293 1.86 24.75 20.27
CA SER A 293 0.64 24.08 19.81
C SER A 293 -0.62 24.69 20.40
N LEU A 294 -0.61 25.05 21.69
CA LEU A 294 -1.70 25.74 22.36
C LEU A 294 -1.89 27.15 21.83
N HIS A 295 -0.81 27.90 21.62
CA HIS A 295 -0.89 29.23 21.01
C HIS A 295 -1.48 29.17 19.60
N THR A 296 -1.01 28.24 18.77
CA THR A 296 -1.51 28.07 17.40
C THR A 296 -2.98 27.67 17.39
N THR A 297 -3.39 26.77 18.30
CA THR A 297 -4.79 26.34 18.44
C THR A 297 -5.68 27.48 18.92
N SER A 298 -5.24 28.23 19.93
CA SER A 298 -5.94 29.42 20.44
C SER A 298 -6.10 30.48 19.36
N SER A 299 -5.04 30.75 18.59
CA SER A 299 -5.05 31.69 17.47
C SER A 299 -6.01 31.25 16.37
N ALA A 300 -6.01 29.96 16.02
CA ALA A 300 -6.93 29.39 15.03
C ALA A 300 -8.39 29.46 15.49
N LEU A 301 -8.67 29.16 16.76
CA LEU A 301 -10.00 29.30 17.35
C LEU A 301 -10.47 30.75 17.36
N HIS A 302 -9.59 31.69 17.73
CA HIS A 302 -9.87 33.11 17.69
C HIS A 302 -10.20 33.56 16.26
N PHE A 303 -9.38 33.15 15.28
CA PHE A 303 -9.63 33.43 13.87
C PHE A 303 -10.99 32.90 13.41
N ALA A 304 -11.29 31.63 13.70
CA ALA A 304 -12.56 31.01 13.33
C ALA A 304 -13.77 31.72 13.97
N ARG A 305 -13.62 32.19 15.21
CA ARG A 305 -14.68 32.90 15.94
C ARG A 305 -14.91 34.31 15.41
N VAL A 306 -13.84 35.05 15.13
CA VAL A 306 -13.91 36.46 14.71
C VAL A 306 -14.22 36.58 13.22
N TYR A 307 -13.54 35.80 12.39
CA TYR A 307 -13.60 35.93 10.93
C TYR A 307 -14.40 34.82 10.24
N GLY A 308 -14.72 33.72 10.92
CA GLY A 308 -15.38 32.58 10.29
C GLY A 308 -16.79 32.85 9.78
N GLU A 309 -17.61 33.58 10.55
CA GLU A 309 -18.96 33.97 10.11
C GLU A 309 -18.90 34.98 8.95
N PRO A 310 -18.14 36.10 9.05
CA PRO A 310 -17.96 37.02 7.93
C PRO A 310 -17.43 36.35 6.66
N LEU A 311 -16.46 35.44 6.77
CA LEU A 311 -15.90 34.69 5.63
C LEU A 311 -16.95 33.81 4.96
N ARG A 312 -17.74 33.07 5.74
CA ARG A 312 -18.83 32.24 5.19
C ARG A 312 -19.86 33.08 4.45
N GLN A 313 -20.20 34.24 5.02
CA GLN A 313 -21.16 35.15 4.42
C GLN A 313 -20.62 35.74 3.11
N TYR A 314 -19.38 36.23 3.12
CA TYR A 314 -18.69 36.71 1.93
C TYR A 314 -18.62 35.65 0.82
N LEU A 315 -18.22 34.41 1.14
CA LEU A 315 -18.16 33.32 0.16
C LEU A 315 -19.55 32.95 -0.37
N SER A 316 -20.58 32.95 0.47
CA SER A 316 -21.95 32.75 0.03
C SER A 316 -22.42 33.85 -0.92
N ASP A 317 -22.08 35.11 -0.63
CA ASP A 317 -22.48 36.25 -1.44
C ASP A 317 -21.72 36.28 -2.77
N LEU A 318 -20.42 35.92 -2.75
CA LEU A 318 -19.63 35.71 -3.96
C LEU A 318 -20.23 34.61 -4.84
N SER A 319 -20.56 33.44 -4.27
CA SER A 319 -21.18 32.34 -5.01
C SER A 319 -22.53 32.72 -5.60
N LYS A 320 -23.39 33.43 -4.85
CA LYS A 320 -24.66 33.96 -5.37
C LYS A 320 -24.42 34.97 -6.49
N GLY A 321 -23.44 35.86 -6.34
CA GLY A 321 -23.04 36.84 -7.34
C GLY A 321 -22.56 36.19 -8.64
N GLU A 322 -21.69 35.17 -8.54
CA GLU A 322 -21.23 34.38 -9.69
C GLU A 322 -22.39 33.67 -10.39
N VAL A 323 -23.29 33.02 -9.65
CA VAL A 323 -24.47 32.35 -10.21
C VAL A 323 -25.37 33.35 -10.94
N ASN A 324 -25.59 34.53 -10.39
CA ASN A 324 -26.39 35.57 -11.03
C ASN A 324 -25.71 36.11 -12.29
N ARG A 325 -24.41 36.38 -12.25
CA ARG A 325 -23.61 36.81 -13.42
C ARG A 325 -23.65 35.79 -14.55
N ILE A 326 -23.57 34.49 -14.22
CA ILE A 326 -23.64 33.40 -15.20
C ILE A 326 -25.04 33.33 -15.84
N LYS A 327 -26.10 33.53 -15.05
CA LYS A 327 -27.48 33.61 -15.55
C LYS A 327 -27.69 34.82 -16.46
N GLU A 328 -27.15 35.99 -16.10
CA GLU A 328 -27.19 37.21 -16.92
C GLU A 328 -26.45 37.03 -18.25
N LEU A 329 -25.35 36.28 -18.27
CA LEU A 329 -24.58 35.97 -19.47
C LEU A 329 -25.20 34.85 -20.33
N GLY A 330 -26.32 34.25 -19.90
CA GLY A 330 -27.03 33.21 -20.66
C GLY A 330 -26.27 31.89 -20.82
N ILE A 331 -25.23 31.65 -20.01
CA ILE A 331 -24.40 30.46 -20.11
C ILE A 331 -25.13 29.30 -19.41
N ALA A 332 -25.74 28.40 -20.19
CA ALA A 332 -26.44 27.24 -19.68
C ALA A 332 -25.46 26.27 -18.98
N TRP A 333 -25.67 26.04 -17.69
CA TRP A 333 -24.95 25.04 -16.91
C TRP A 333 -25.24 23.63 -17.46
N ARG A 334 -24.29 23.01 -18.17
CA ARG A 334 -24.23 21.55 -18.27
C ARG A 334 -23.58 21.00 -17.01
N ILE A 335 -24.35 20.91 -15.92
CA ILE A 335 -23.99 19.99 -14.84
C ILE A 335 -24.48 18.61 -15.30
N GLN A 336 -23.58 17.81 -15.85
CA GLN A 336 -23.80 16.37 -15.97
C GLN A 336 -23.80 15.79 -14.56
N THR A 337 -25.00 15.48 -14.05
CA THR A 337 -25.21 14.60 -12.90
C THR A 337 -24.82 13.17 -13.23
#